data_AF-A0A3A8J0N9-F1
#
_entry.id   AF-A0A3A8J0N9-F1
#
_cell.length_a   1.000
_cell.length_b   1.000
_cell.length_c   1.000
_cell.angle_alpha   90.00
_cell.angle_beta   90.00
_cell.angle_gamma   90.00
#
_symmetry.space_group_name_H-M   'P 1'
#
loop_
_entity.id
_entity.type
_entity.pdbx_description
1 polymer ?
#
loop_
_entity_poly.entity_id
_entity_poly.type
_entity_poly.pdbx_seq_one_letter_code
_entity_poly.pdbx_strand_id
1 'polypeptide(L)'
;MVWAMTFGCAATTPEPRAQERGTPVHADAACKELPSVEACQETAESIQDDRLRACVAQQCSRIQVRCNAMTEALCAAHDRRRPSGRKVLGISSIGSCEAPNRLIVWCSRQFKDPRRAARCAEDAFVHELAHSCGFRHDEDALQEGQMHDLGVPGHDGSLRNCPVQEGGSR
;
A
#
# COMPACT_ATOMS: atom_id res chain seq x y z
N MET A 1 -56.36 29.87 15.24
CA MET A 1 -55.68 28.70 15.82
C MET A 1 -54.96 27.98 14.70
N VAL A 2 -53.66 27.78 14.88
CA VAL A 2 -52.68 27.35 13.87
C VAL A 2 -52.57 25.82 13.88
N TRP A 3 -52.55 25.19 12.70
CA TRP A 3 -52.07 23.81 12.55
C TRP A 3 -50.87 23.83 11.61
N ALA A 4 -49.70 23.53 12.17
CA ALA A 4 -48.43 23.43 11.47
C ALA A 4 -48.30 22.04 10.85
N MET A 5 -48.03 21.98 9.54
CA MET A 5 -47.62 20.76 8.86
C MET A 5 -46.10 20.61 8.99
N THR A 6 -45.66 19.54 9.64
CA THR A 6 -44.25 19.17 9.75
C THR A 6 -43.78 18.47 8.49
N PHE A 7 -42.86 19.11 7.75
CA PHE A 7 -42.10 18.47 6.68
C PHE A 7 -41.02 17.58 7.31
N GLY A 8 -41.14 16.27 7.13
CA GLY A 8 -40.10 15.31 7.47
C GLY A 8 -38.94 15.42 6.49
N CYS A 9 -37.79 15.91 6.96
CA CYS A 9 -36.53 15.74 6.25
C CYS A 9 -36.13 14.27 6.31
N ALA A 10 -36.36 13.52 5.23
CA ALA A 10 -35.76 12.21 5.05
C ALA A 10 -34.24 12.40 4.92
N ALA A 11 -33.51 12.01 5.96
CA ALA A 11 -32.06 11.90 5.90
C ALA A 11 -31.71 10.84 4.86
N THR A 12 -31.23 11.27 3.69
CA THR A 12 -30.55 10.41 2.73
C THR A 12 -29.31 9.86 3.42
N THR A 13 -29.38 8.59 3.82
CA THR A 13 -28.21 7.81 4.21
C THR A 13 -27.29 7.79 2.99
N PRO A 14 -26.01 8.17 3.10
CA PRO A 14 -25.09 7.99 1.99
C PRO A 14 -25.00 6.49 1.73
N GLU A 15 -25.50 6.05 0.58
CA GLU A 15 -25.27 4.69 0.10
C GLU A 15 -23.75 4.44 0.12
N PRO A 16 -23.29 3.28 0.63
CA PRO A 16 -21.90 2.90 0.48
C PRO A 16 -21.61 2.92 -1.01
N ARG A 17 -20.72 3.82 -1.46
CA ARG A 17 -20.24 3.86 -2.84
C ARG A 17 -19.90 2.43 -3.22
N ALA A 18 -20.63 1.86 -4.17
CA ALA A 18 -20.24 0.62 -4.80
C ALA A 18 -18.82 0.84 -5.29
N GLN A 19 -17.87 0.10 -4.73
CA GLN A 19 -16.46 0.16 -5.07
C GLN A 19 -16.38 -0.15 -6.57
N GLU A 20 -16.22 0.87 -7.41
CA GLU A 20 -15.93 0.65 -8.82
C GLU A 20 -14.68 -0.23 -8.86
N ARG A 21 -14.84 -1.46 -9.34
CA ARG A 21 -13.72 -2.41 -9.42
C ARG A 21 -12.78 -1.89 -10.48
N GLY A 22 -11.80 -1.10 -10.05
CA GLY A 22 -10.72 -0.60 -10.89
C GLY A 22 -9.92 -1.74 -11.53
N THR A 23 -8.99 -1.39 -12.42
CA THR A 23 -8.16 -2.35 -13.14
C THR A 23 -7.32 -3.17 -12.15
N PRO A 24 -7.37 -4.50 -12.16
CA PRO A 24 -6.51 -5.32 -11.30
C PRO A 24 -5.04 -5.16 -11.66
N VAL A 25 -4.16 -5.13 -10.65
CA VAL A 25 -2.71 -5.25 -10.86
C VAL A 25 -2.35 -6.68 -11.31
N HIS A 26 -1.23 -6.83 -12.01
CA HIS A 26 -0.81 -8.13 -12.56
C HIS A 26 -0.19 -9.03 -11.49
N ALA A 27 -0.95 -10.04 -11.03
CA ALA A 27 -0.54 -10.99 -9.99
C ALA A 27 -0.47 -12.44 -10.50
N ASP A 28 0.47 -13.23 -9.98
CA ASP A 28 0.64 -14.66 -10.33
C ASP A 28 -0.40 -15.61 -9.69
N ALA A 29 -1.12 -15.12 -8.68
CA ALA A 29 -2.14 -15.84 -7.94
C ALA A 29 -3.22 -14.87 -7.41
N ALA A 30 -4.26 -15.41 -6.77
CA ALA A 30 -5.29 -14.63 -6.09
C ALA A 30 -4.76 -14.00 -4.78
N CYS A 31 -3.86 -13.02 -4.91
CA CYS A 31 -3.36 -12.24 -3.81
C CYS A 31 -4.51 -11.47 -3.14
N LYS A 32 -4.51 -11.44 -1.81
CA LYS A 32 -5.54 -10.73 -1.07
C LYS A 32 -5.15 -9.26 -0.89
N GLU A 33 -6.16 -8.41 -0.83
CA GLU A 33 -6.01 -6.98 -0.50
C GLU A 33 -5.01 -6.26 -1.42
N LEU A 34 -5.00 -6.55 -2.72
CA LEU A 34 -4.26 -5.74 -3.68
C LEU A 34 -5.10 -4.54 -4.13
N PRO A 35 -4.51 -3.33 -4.25
CA PRO A 35 -5.21 -2.18 -4.80
C PRO A 35 -5.46 -2.37 -6.30
N SER A 36 -6.38 -1.58 -6.86
CA SER A 36 -6.44 -1.41 -8.31
C SER A 36 -5.28 -0.53 -8.80
N VAL A 37 -5.04 -0.55 -10.12
CA VAL A 37 -4.07 0.34 -10.76
C VAL A 37 -4.41 1.80 -10.46
N GLU A 38 -5.68 2.19 -10.53
CA GLU A 38 -6.14 3.56 -10.32
C GLU A 38 -5.95 4.00 -8.87
N ALA A 39 -6.28 3.14 -7.89
CA ALA A 39 -6.08 3.44 -6.48
C ALA A 39 -4.58 3.57 -6.12
N CYS A 40 -3.74 2.74 -6.75
CA CYS A 40 -2.29 2.86 -6.67
C CYS A 40 -1.79 4.19 -7.24
N GLN A 41 -2.28 4.59 -8.42
CA GLN A 41 -1.89 5.85 -9.06
C GLN A 41 -2.36 7.07 -8.26
N GLU A 42 -3.60 7.06 -7.75
CA GLU A 42 -4.12 8.11 -6.87
C GLU A 42 -3.29 8.23 -5.59
N THR A 43 -2.93 7.10 -4.97
CA THR A 43 -2.10 7.10 -3.76
C THR A 43 -0.69 7.60 -4.03
N ALA A 44 -0.14 7.33 -5.22
CA ALA A 44 1.17 7.84 -5.63
C ALA A 44 1.22 9.38 -5.72
N GLU A 45 0.08 10.07 -5.82
CA GLU A 45 0.02 11.54 -5.79
C GLU A 45 0.48 12.15 -4.46
N SER A 46 0.57 11.36 -3.38
CA SER A 46 1.19 11.83 -2.13
C SER A 46 2.70 12.05 -2.25
N ILE A 47 3.35 11.47 -3.27
CA ILE A 47 4.78 11.56 -3.48
C ILE A 47 5.14 12.93 -4.06
N GLN A 48 5.94 13.71 -3.34
CA GLN A 48 6.33 15.07 -3.70
C GLN A 48 7.41 15.10 -4.79
N ASP A 49 8.26 14.08 -4.89
CA ASP A 49 9.24 13.98 -5.97
C ASP A 49 8.56 13.62 -7.29
N ASP A 50 8.55 14.54 -8.24
CA ASP A 50 7.85 14.33 -9.52
C ASP A 50 8.40 13.13 -10.30
N ARG A 51 9.72 12.87 -10.22
CA ARG A 51 10.36 11.79 -10.95
C ARG A 51 10.04 10.43 -10.32
N LEU A 52 10.09 10.33 -8.99
CA LEU A 52 9.70 9.14 -8.25
C LEU A 52 8.20 8.89 -8.39
N ARG A 53 7.36 9.92 -8.24
CA ARG A 53 5.90 9.86 -8.43
C ARG A 53 5.56 9.30 -9.81
N ALA A 54 6.16 9.87 -10.87
CA ALA A 54 5.94 9.41 -12.24
C ALA A 54 6.42 7.97 -12.45
N CYS A 55 7.52 7.55 -11.82
CA CYS A 55 7.98 6.16 -11.88
C CYS A 55 6.99 5.21 -11.19
N VAL A 56 6.57 5.53 -9.97
CA VAL A 56 5.64 4.70 -9.18
C VAL A 56 4.29 4.58 -9.88
N ALA A 57 3.71 5.69 -10.35
CA ALA A 57 2.45 5.69 -11.08
C ALA A 57 2.50 4.86 -12.37
N GLN A 58 3.65 4.84 -13.07
CA GLN A 58 3.86 3.95 -14.21
C GLN A 58 3.96 2.47 -13.79
N GLN A 59 4.62 2.18 -12.66
CA GLN A 59 4.75 0.81 -12.17
C GLN A 59 3.43 0.21 -11.69
N CYS A 60 2.45 1.01 -11.26
CA CYS A 60 1.12 0.52 -10.85
C CYS A 60 0.48 -0.44 -11.87
N SER A 61 0.72 -0.24 -13.18
CA SER A 61 0.20 -1.11 -14.25
C SER A 61 1.21 -2.12 -14.82
N ARG A 62 2.48 -2.05 -14.42
CA ARG A 62 3.59 -2.80 -15.03
C ARG A 62 4.26 -3.80 -14.10
N ILE A 63 4.09 -3.61 -12.80
CA ILE A 63 4.68 -4.47 -11.78
C ILE A 63 4.05 -5.87 -11.84
N GLN A 64 4.87 -6.90 -11.67
CA GLN A 64 4.40 -8.25 -11.38
C GLN A 64 4.32 -8.44 -9.87
N VAL A 65 3.21 -8.97 -9.38
CA VAL A 65 3.01 -9.29 -7.97
C VAL A 65 3.03 -10.80 -7.76
N ARG A 66 3.72 -11.27 -6.72
CA ARG A 66 3.73 -12.68 -6.31
C ARG A 66 3.31 -12.87 -4.86
N CYS A 67 2.43 -13.83 -4.61
CA CYS A 67 1.86 -14.09 -3.27
C CYS A 67 1.57 -15.59 -3.03
N ASN A 68 2.46 -16.45 -3.50
CA ASN A 68 2.38 -17.91 -3.31
C ASN A 68 3.05 -18.37 -2.00
N ALA A 69 3.02 -19.69 -1.73
CA ALA A 69 3.57 -20.26 -0.51
C ALA A 69 5.07 -19.99 -0.30
N MET A 70 5.84 -19.90 -1.39
CA MET A 70 7.27 -19.58 -1.31
C MET A 70 7.48 -18.12 -0.89
N THR A 71 6.66 -17.19 -1.41
CA THR A 71 6.73 -15.78 -1.02
C THR A 71 6.25 -15.54 0.41
N GLU A 72 5.29 -16.32 0.92
CA GLU A 72 4.90 -16.27 2.34
C GLU A 72 6.04 -16.66 3.28
N ALA A 73 6.86 -17.66 2.90
CA ALA A 73 8.06 -18.01 3.65
C ALA A 73 9.09 -16.88 3.69
N LEU A 74 9.23 -16.11 2.60
CA LEU A 74 10.06 -14.91 2.56
C LEU A 74 9.52 -13.83 3.50
N CYS A 75 8.21 -13.57 3.48
CA CYS A 75 7.56 -12.64 4.39
C CYS A 75 7.80 -13.01 5.86
N ALA A 76 7.64 -14.29 6.22
CA ALA A 76 7.93 -14.78 7.58
C ALA A 76 9.42 -14.67 7.96
N ALA A 77 10.34 -14.84 7.01
CA ALA A 77 11.76 -14.62 7.25
C ALA A 77 12.08 -13.14 7.50
N HIS A 78 11.45 -12.22 6.77
CA HIS A 78 11.58 -10.78 7.00
C HIS A 78 10.99 -10.35 8.35
N ASP A 79 9.81 -10.86 8.72
CA ASP A 79 9.19 -10.58 10.03
C ASP A 79 10.13 -10.91 11.19
N ARG A 80 10.79 -12.08 11.14
CA ARG A 80 11.71 -12.56 12.20
C ARG A 80 12.94 -11.68 12.37
N ARG A 81 13.33 -10.93 11.34
CA ARG A 81 14.50 -10.03 11.36
C ARG A 81 14.16 -8.64 11.89
N ARG A 82 12.87 -8.28 12.02
CA ARG A 82 12.42 -6.96 12.47
C ARG A 82 12.37 -6.93 14.02
N PRO A 83 13.21 -6.12 14.69
CA PRO A 83 13.33 -6.10 16.16
C PRO A 83 12.02 -5.76 16.89
N SER A 84 11.13 -5.03 16.22
CA SER A 84 9.88 -4.51 16.78
C SER A 84 8.70 -5.48 16.70
N GLY A 85 8.90 -6.70 16.18
CA GLY A 85 7.80 -7.66 15.94
C GLY A 85 6.82 -7.22 14.84
N ARG A 86 7.13 -6.15 14.11
CA ARG A 86 6.28 -5.61 13.04
C ARG A 86 6.35 -6.51 11.82
N LYS A 87 5.20 -6.70 11.19
CA LYS A 87 5.05 -7.55 10.01
C LYS A 87 5.33 -6.76 8.74
N VAL A 88 6.00 -7.38 7.78
CA VAL A 88 6.11 -6.83 6.43
C VAL A 88 4.79 -7.03 5.67
N LEU A 89 4.43 -6.04 4.84
CA LEU A 89 3.22 -6.03 4.01
C LEU A 89 3.54 -6.42 2.57
N GLY A 90 4.69 -5.97 2.07
CA GLY A 90 5.30 -6.46 0.86
C GLY A 90 6.83 -6.39 0.96
N ILE A 91 7.48 -6.81 -0.12
CA ILE A 91 8.93 -6.74 -0.28
C ILE A 91 9.22 -6.45 -1.75
N SER A 92 9.91 -5.35 -2.00
CA SER A 92 10.55 -5.06 -3.29
C SER A 92 12.06 -4.92 -3.14
N SER A 93 12.79 -5.26 -4.20
CA SER A 93 14.21 -4.91 -4.31
C SER A 93 14.36 -3.42 -4.67
N ILE A 94 15.49 -2.82 -4.28
CA ILE A 94 15.83 -1.45 -4.66
C ILE A 94 16.22 -1.40 -6.14
N GLY A 95 15.55 -0.58 -6.93
CA GLY A 95 15.87 -0.33 -8.35
C GLY A 95 16.26 1.12 -8.60
N SER A 96 15.83 1.67 -9.73
CA SER A 96 15.93 3.10 -10.05
C SER A 96 14.79 3.54 -10.96
N CYS A 97 14.58 4.85 -11.15
CA CYS A 97 13.55 5.33 -12.06
C CYS A 97 13.80 4.95 -13.53
N GLU A 98 15.06 4.80 -13.95
CA GLU A 98 15.45 4.36 -15.29
C GLU A 98 15.32 2.84 -15.47
N ALA A 99 15.53 2.09 -14.39
CA ALA A 99 15.51 0.63 -14.38
C ALA A 99 14.77 0.12 -13.13
N PRO A 100 13.44 0.32 -13.04
CA PRO A 100 12.68 -0.08 -11.87
C PRO A 100 12.61 -1.60 -11.78
N ASN A 101 12.61 -2.13 -10.55
CA ASN A 101 12.36 -3.55 -10.33
C ASN A 101 10.93 -3.92 -10.72
N ARG A 102 10.78 -5.08 -11.36
CA ARG A 102 9.48 -5.48 -11.94
C ARG A 102 8.71 -6.49 -11.09
N LEU A 103 9.14 -6.71 -9.85
CA LEU A 103 8.56 -7.73 -8.98
C LEU A 103 8.34 -7.20 -7.56
N ILE A 104 7.11 -7.32 -7.07
CA ILE A 104 6.76 -7.22 -5.65
C ILE A 104 6.43 -8.62 -5.14
N VAL A 105 7.00 -8.97 -3.99
CA VAL A 105 6.51 -10.05 -3.14
C VAL A 105 5.46 -9.48 -2.20
N TRP A 106 4.23 -9.98 -2.26
CA TRP A 106 3.10 -9.51 -1.46
C TRP A 106 2.75 -10.49 -0.36
N CYS A 107 2.70 -10.01 0.88
CA CYS A 107 2.55 -10.85 2.08
C CYS A 107 1.10 -11.08 2.52
N SER A 108 0.12 -10.68 1.69
CA SER A 108 -1.33 -10.94 1.84
C SER A 108 -1.86 -10.84 3.29
N ARG A 109 -1.43 -9.82 4.03
CA ARG A 109 -1.77 -9.66 5.44
C ARG A 109 -3.20 -9.15 5.60
N GLN A 110 -3.85 -9.57 6.69
CA GLN A 110 -5.11 -8.97 7.12
C GLN A 110 -4.84 -7.82 8.08
N PHE A 111 -5.60 -6.72 7.96
CA PHE A 111 -5.49 -5.57 8.84
C PHE A 111 -6.47 -5.67 10.02
N LYS A 112 -6.09 -5.15 11.19
CA LYS A 112 -6.97 -5.16 12.39
C LYS A 112 -8.23 -4.32 12.19
N ASP A 113 -8.11 -3.20 11.49
CA ASP A 113 -9.24 -2.31 11.20
C ASP A 113 -9.69 -2.51 9.74
N PRO A 114 -10.83 -3.19 9.50
CA PRO A 114 -11.33 -3.42 8.16
C PRO A 114 -11.71 -2.13 7.43
N ARG A 115 -12.02 -1.04 8.14
CA ARG A 115 -12.35 0.25 7.52
C ARG A 115 -11.15 0.93 6.89
N ARG A 116 -9.94 0.55 7.32
CA ARG A 116 -8.67 1.10 6.84
C ARG A 116 -7.88 0.13 5.99
N ALA A 117 -8.33 -1.12 5.87
CA ALA A 117 -7.62 -2.19 5.18
C ALA A 117 -7.24 -1.81 3.74
N ALA A 118 -8.20 -1.28 2.97
CA ALA A 118 -7.97 -0.85 1.59
C ALA A 118 -6.88 0.23 1.50
N ARG A 119 -7.01 1.31 2.27
CA ARG A 119 -6.01 2.39 2.29
C ARG A 119 -4.63 1.91 2.76
N CYS A 120 -4.59 1.01 3.72
CA CYS A 120 -3.34 0.44 4.20
C CYS A 120 -2.66 -0.47 3.17
N ALA A 121 -3.44 -1.20 2.39
CA ALA A 121 -2.92 -1.95 1.26
C ALA A 121 -2.39 -1.02 0.16
N GLU A 122 -3.12 0.03 -0.19
CA GLU A 122 -2.70 1.06 -1.15
C GLU A 122 -1.37 1.72 -0.73
N ASP A 123 -1.30 2.23 0.51
CA ASP A 123 -0.10 2.87 1.06
C ASP A 123 1.09 1.90 1.04
N ALA A 124 0.89 0.64 1.45
CA ALA A 124 1.94 -0.38 1.42
C ALA A 124 2.37 -0.74 0.00
N PHE A 125 1.45 -0.81 -0.94
CA PHE A 125 1.77 -1.15 -2.33
C PHE A 125 2.58 -0.04 -2.99
N VAL A 126 2.19 1.22 -2.80
CA VAL A 126 2.94 2.40 -3.26
C VAL A 126 4.33 2.46 -2.62
N HIS A 127 4.43 2.12 -1.33
CA HIS A 127 5.71 2.03 -0.64
C HIS A 127 6.68 1.03 -1.31
N GLU A 128 6.22 -0.19 -1.60
CA GLU A 128 7.06 -1.19 -2.27
C GLU A 128 7.42 -0.79 -3.70
N LEU A 129 6.51 -0.11 -4.42
CA LEU A 129 6.82 0.46 -5.73
C LEU A 129 7.86 1.58 -5.65
N ALA A 130 7.83 2.40 -4.61
CA ALA A 130 8.85 3.42 -4.40
C ALA A 130 10.24 2.77 -4.28
N HIS A 131 10.37 1.67 -3.53
CA HIS A 131 11.62 0.90 -3.48
C HIS A 131 12.04 0.40 -4.86
N SER A 132 11.10 -0.15 -5.64
CA SER A 132 11.37 -0.54 -7.03
C SER A 132 11.94 0.63 -7.87
N CYS A 133 11.46 1.85 -7.64
CA CYS A 133 11.91 3.06 -8.31
C CYS A 133 13.17 3.71 -7.68
N GLY A 134 13.76 3.10 -6.65
CA GLY A 134 15.04 3.51 -6.07
C GLY A 134 14.95 4.25 -4.73
N PHE A 135 13.76 4.43 -4.17
CA PHE A 135 13.58 4.98 -2.82
C PHE A 135 14.20 4.05 -1.77
N ARG A 136 14.84 4.63 -0.75
CA ARG A 136 15.39 3.96 0.43
C ARG A 136 14.84 4.64 1.68
N HIS A 137 14.71 3.90 2.77
CA HIS A 137 14.28 4.48 4.04
C HIS A 137 15.29 5.51 4.56
N ASP A 138 14.83 6.46 5.35
CA ASP A 138 15.66 7.55 5.88
C ASP A 138 16.84 7.04 6.73
N GLU A 139 16.65 5.93 7.47
CA GLU A 139 17.70 5.30 8.28
C GLU A 139 18.81 4.67 7.41
N ASP A 140 18.47 4.25 6.18
CA ASP A 140 19.40 3.67 5.21
C ASP A 140 20.08 4.74 4.34
N ALA A 141 19.56 5.97 4.33
CA ALA A 141 19.97 7.08 3.46
C ALA A 141 21.09 7.96 4.06
N LEU A 142 21.62 7.64 5.24
CA LEU A 142 22.69 8.42 5.90
C LEU A 142 24.05 8.43 5.17
N GLN A 143 24.15 7.78 4.00
CA GLN A 143 25.30 7.89 3.11
C GLN A 143 24.94 8.78 1.91
N GLU A 144 25.34 10.05 2.00
CA GLU A 144 25.43 11.01 0.89
C GLU A 144 24.11 11.52 0.28
N GLY A 145 23.53 12.56 0.89
CA GLY A 145 22.83 13.63 0.16
C GLY A 145 21.60 13.28 -0.69
N GLN A 146 20.96 12.13 -0.49
CA GLN A 146 19.84 11.68 -1.31
C GLN A 146 18.49 11.69 -0.56
N MET A 147 17.55 12.46 -1.14
CA MET A 147 16.09 12.48 -0.98
C MET A 147 15.52 12.09 0.39
N HIS A 148 15.34 13.10 1.24
CA HIS A 148 14.52 13.03 2.44
C HIS A 148 13.03 13.00 2.08
N ASP A 149 12.32 11.96 2.53
CA ASP A 149 10.88 11.98 2.87
C ASP A 149 9.96 12.81 1.94
N LEU A 150 9.87 12.40 0.68
CA LEU A 150 9.06 13.08 -0.33
C LEU A 150 7.63 12.52 -0.35
N GLY A 151 7.00 12.33 0.81
CA GLY A 151 5.59 11.88 0.89
C GLY A 151 5.34 10.42 0.47
N VAL A 152 6.38 9.58 0.51
CA VAL A 152 6.24 8.13 0.35
C VAL A 152 5.58 7.55 1.62
N PRO A 153 4.44 6.85 1.53
CA PRO A 153 3.79 6.26 2.69
C PRO A 153 4.76 5.34 3.44
N GLY A 154 4.91 5.49 4.76
CA GLY A 154 5.79 4.63 5.57
C GLY A 154 7.29 4.79 5.30
N HIS A 155 7.73 5.94 4.79
CA HIS A 155 9.14 6.27 4.54
C HIS A 155 10.07 5.93 5.73
N ASP A 156 9.60 6.12 6.98
CA ASP A 156 10.27 5.80 8.25
C ASP A 156 10.42 4.28 8.52
N GLY A 157 10.19 3.44 7.51
CA GLY A 157 10.20 1.98 7.64
C GLY A 157 8.91 1.40 8.20
N SER A 158 7.84 2.21 8.23
CA SER A 158 6.78 1.98 9.19
C SER A 158 5.42 2.61 8.83
N LEU A 159 4.46 1.77 8.42
CA LEU A 159 3.06 2.17 8.31
C LEU A 159 2.34 2.09 9.67
N ARG A 160 2.65 3.02 10.60
CA ARG A 160 2.17 3.03 12.01
C ARG A 160 0.65 2.94 12.15
N ASN A 161 -0.05 3.43 11.14
CA ASN A 161 -1.49 3.52 11.09
C ASN A 161 -2.17 2.29 10.46
N CYS A 162 -1.40 1.24 10.13
CA CYS A 162 -1.85 0.03 9.46
C CYS A 162 -1.50 -1.22 10.26
N PRO A 163 -2.06 -1.38 11.48
CA PRO A 163 -1.79 -2.56 12.28
C PRO A 163 -2.38 -3.81 11.61
N VAL A 164 -1.54 -4.83 11.40
CA VAL A 164 -1.98 -6.13 10.90
C VAL A 164 -2.57 -6.99 12.01
N GLN A 165 -3.58 -7.79 11.67
CA GLN A 165 -4.12 -8.81 12.55
C GLN A 165 -3.02 -9.84 12.82
N GLU A 166 -2.70 -10.04 14.09
CA GLU A 166 -1.78 -11.10 14.48
C GLU A 166 -2.50 -12.42 14.27
N GLY A 167 -2.01 -13.21 13.32
CA GLY A 167 -2.44 -14.59 13.18
C GLY A 167 -2.01 -15.36 14.41
N GLY A 168 -2.97 -15.72 15.27
CA GLY A 168 -2.78 -16.82 16.20
C GLY A 168 -2.55 -18.08 15.37
N SER A 169 -1.40 -18.73 15.57
CA SER A 169 -1.19 -20.09 15.12
C SER A 169 -2.40 -20.93 15.55
N ARG A 170 -3.11 -21.50 14.58
CA ARG A 170 -3.91 -22.69 14.81
C ARG A 170 -3.15 -23.85 14.22
#